data_AF-A0A957T5J5-F1
#
_entry.id   AF-A0A957T5J5-F1
#
_cell.length_a   1.000
_cell.length_b   1.000
_cell.length_c   1.000
_cell.angle_alpha   90.00
_cell.angle_beta   90.00
_cell.angle_gamma   90.00
#
_symmetry.space_group_name_H-M   'P 1'
#
loop_
_entity.id
_entity.type
_entity.pdbx_description
1 polymer ?
#
loop_
_entity_poly.entity_id
_entity_poly.type
_entity_poly.pdbx_seq_one_letter_code
_entity_poly.pdbx_strand_id
1 'polypeptide(L)'
;MWCHVLLAAPVLGLGLFFVLPFGVALGLYLILVLLSLLLYAKIAESMYSPVITGREALIGQIVTTTNDGAIHWQGEWWSARPRLPSCRVRIVDLNGLEAQVESVDTVSTGRSQ
;
A
#
# COMPACT_ATOMS: atom_id res chain seq x y z
N MET A 1 10.70 -11.73 -13.89
CA MET A 1 11.74 -12.60 -14.50
C MET A 1 12.93 -12.89 -13.56
N TRP A 2 13.24 -12.03 -12.56
CA TRP A 2 14.32 -12.27 -11.59
C TRP A 2 13.97 -13.19 -10.40
N CYS A 3 12.68 -13.38 -10.08
CA CYS A 3 12.25 -14.31 -9.02
C CYS A 3 12.72 -15.75 -9.22
N HIS A 4 12.90 -16.20 -10.46
CA HIS A 4 13.33 -17.57 -10.75
C HIS A 4 14.80 -17.83 -10.41
N VAL A 5 15.64 -16.79 -10.48
CA VAL A 5 17.06 -16.90 -10.11
C VAL A 5 17.22 -17.08 -8.60
N LEU A 6 16.40 -16.39 -7.81
CA LEU A 6 16.40 -16.52 -6.35
C LEU A 6 15.88 -17.90 -5.90
N LEU A 7 14.88 -18.44 -6.59
CA LEU A 7 14.37 -19.81 -6.37
C LEU A 7 15.35 -20.91 -6.79
N ALA A 8 16.31 -20.61 -7.68
CA ALA A 8 17.36 -21.55 -8.10
C ALA A 8 18.58 -21.56 -7.15
N ALA A 9 18.67 -20.64 -6.20
CA ALA A 9 19.75 -20.56 -5.22
C ALA A 9 20.00 -21.86 -4.42
N PRO A 10 18.97 -22.63 -3.99
CA PRO A 10 19.18 -23.91 -3.32
C PRO A 10 19.80 -24.97 -4.24
N VAL A 11 19.49 -24.92 -5.54
CA VAL A 11 20.04 -25.85 -6.55
C VAL A 11 21.52 -25.55 -6.81
N LEU A 12 21.89 -24.26 -6.84
CA LEU A 12 23.30 -23.83 -6.93
C LEU A 12 24.10 -24.25 -5.70
N GLY A 13 23.49 -24.19 -4.51
CA GLY A 13 24.11 -24.67 -3.26
C GLY A 13 24.41 -26.18 -3.27
N LEU A 14 23.56 -26.99 -3.90
CA LEU A 14 23.79 -28.43 -4.07
C LEU A 14 24.99 -28.74 -4.98
N GLY A 15 25.20 -27.95 -6.03
CA GLY A 15 26.38 -28.07 -6.89
C GLY A 15 27.68 -27.77 -6.14
N LEU A 16 27.65 -26.89 -5.14
CA LEU A 16 28.80 -26.55 -4.32
C LEU A 16 29.26 -27.71 -3.42
N PHE A 17 28.34 -28.56 -2.95
CA PHE A 17 28.67 -29.76 -2.18
C PHE A 17 29.47 -30.81 -2.95
N PHE A 18 29.42 -30.77 -4.29
CA PHE A 18 30.19 -31.68 -5.15
C PHE A 18 31.66 -31.26 -5.33
N VAL A 19 31.99 -29.99 -5.08
CA VAL A 19 33.31 -29.42 -5.36
C VAL A 19 34.05 -28.98 -4.09
N LEU A 20 33.32 -28.57 -3.05
CA LEU A 20 33.89 -28.04 -1.80
C LEU A 20 33.75 -29.02 -0.62
N PRO A 21 34.72 -29.02 0.32
CA PRO A 21 34.62 -29.79 1.56
C PRO A 21 33.37 -29.39 2.36
N PHE A 22 32.74 -30.40 2.96
CA PHE A 22 31.41 -30.34 3.58
C PHE A 22 31.18 -29.12 4.48
N GLY A 23 32.17 -28.74 5.30
CA GLY A 23 32.06 -27.59 6.21
C GLY A 23 31.94 -26.24 5.50
N VAL A 24 32.67 -26.03 4.40
CA VAL A 24 32.64 -24.76 3.64
C VAL A 24 31.35 -24.67 2.83
N ALA A 25 30.93 -25.77 2.21
CA ALA A 25 29.67 -25.85 1.48
C ALA A 25 28.46 -25.60 2.39
N LEU A 26 28.46 -26.19 3.60
CA LEU A 26 27.41 -25.98 4.60
C LEU A 26 27.31 -24.51 5.03
N GLY A 27 28.45 -23.85 5.28
CA GLY A 27 28.48 -22.43 5.65
C GLY A 27 27.89 -21.53 4.56
N LEU A 28 28.30 -21.72 3.31
CA LEU A 28 27.78 -20.95 2.17
C LEU A 28 26.29 -21.23 1.92
N TYR A 29 25.87 -22.49 2.07
CA TYR A 29 24.46 -22.87 1.95
C TYR A 29 23.59 -22.21 3.02
N LEU A 30 24.03 -22.21 4.28
CA LEU A 30 23.30 -21.55 5.37
C LEU A 30 23.15 -20.05 5.14
N ILE A 31 24.19 -19.38 4.63
CA ILE A 31 24.12 -17.95 4.29
C ILE A 31 23.08 -17.71 3.18
N LEU A 32 23.09 -18.54 2.13
CA LEU A 32 22.12 -18.45 1.03
C LEU A 32 20.68 -18.67 1.52
N VAL A 33 20.46 -19.69 2.35
CA VAL A 33 19.14 -19.98 2.94
C VAL A 33 18.68 -18.82 3.80
N LEU A 34 19.55 -18.27 4.66
CA LEU A 34 19.21 -17.13 5.50
C LEU A 34 18.82 -15.90 4.68
N LEU A 35 19.60 -15.59 3.64
CA LEU A 35 19.31 -14.47 2.75
C LEU A 35 17.99 -14.66 2.00
N SER A 36 17.74 -15.86 1.50
CA SER A 36 16.48 -16.22 0.84
C SER A 36 15.30 -16.08 1.80
N LEU A 37 15.43 -16.53 3.04
CA LEU A 37 14.38 -16.45 4.05
C LEU A 37 14.04 -15.00 4.41
N LEU A 38 15.06 -14.14 4.55
CA LEU A 38 14.86 -12.71 4.79
C LEU A 38 14.12 -12.03 3.63
N LEU A 39 14.49 -12.34 2.39
CA LEU A 39 13.77 -11.83 1.22
C LEU A 39 12.32 -12.34 1.19
N TYR A 40 12.11 -13.63 1.44
CA TYR A 40 10.77 -14.21 1.45
C TYR A 40 9.89 -13.61 2.55
N ALA A 41 10.46 -13.35 3.72
CA ALA A 41 9.76 -12.68 4.81
C ALA A 41 9.32 -11.27 4.40
N LYS A 42 10.18 -10.51 3.71
CA LYS A 42 9.83 -9.17 3.20
C LYS A 42 8.77 -9.20 2.11
N ILE A 43 8.82 -10.19 1.22
CA ILE A 43 7.80 -10.37 0.19
C ILE A 43 6.47 -10.77 0.84
N ALA A 44 6.49 -11.69 1.81
CA ALA A 44 5.30 -12.09 2.55
C ALA A 44 4.72 -10.92 3.34
N GLU A 45 5.54 -10.10 4.00
CA GLU A 45 5.13 -8.86 4.66
C GLU A 45 4.42 -7.92 3.67
N SER A 46 4.93 -7.79 2.44
CA SER A 46 4.29 -7.00 1.37
C SER A 46 3.01 -7.63 0.82
N MET A 47 2.89 -8.96 0.79
CA MET A 47 1.69 -9.66 0.31
C MET A 47 0.58 -9.72 1.36
N TYR A 48 0.94 -9.80 2.64
CA TYR A 48 0.01 -9.76 3.76
C TYR A 48 -0.32 -8.33 4.20
N SER A 49 0.46 -7.33 3.77
CA SER A 49 0.02 -5.95 3.82
C SER A 49 -1.16 -5.82 2.85
N PRO A 50 -2.39 -5.55 3.33
CA PRO A 50 -3.50 -5.32 2.44
C PRO A 50 -3.09 -4.22 1.48
N VAL A 51 -3.25 -4.47 0.18
CA VAL A 51 -3.02 -3.48 -0.86
C VAL A 51 -4.07 -2.40 -0.63
N ILE A 52 -3.79 -1.45 0.25
CA ILE A 52 -4.58 -0.24 0.40
C ILE A 52 -4.32 0.51 -0.90
N THR A 53 -5.18 0.24 -1.88
CA THR A 53 -5.21 1.06 -3.09
C THR A 53 -5.52 2.49 -2.64
N GLY A 54 -4.98 3.52 -3.32
CA GLY A 54 -5.20 4.93 -2.93
C GLY A 54 -6.68 5.29 -2.73
N ARG A 55 -7.59 4.52 -3.35
CA ARG A 55 -9.05 4.58 -3.20
C ARG A 55 -9.52 4.22 -1.78
N GLU A 56 -9.03 3.14 -1.19
CA GLU A 56 -9.41 2.74 0.17
C GLU A 56 -8.78 3.65 1.23
N ALA A 57 -7.59 4.20 0.96
CA ALA A 57 -6.97 5.22 1.80
C ALA A 57 -7.70 6.58 1.78
N LEU A 58 -8.45 6.86 0.71
CA LEU A 58 -9.22 8.10 0.56
C LEU A 58 -10.45 8.11 1.48
N ILE A 59 -11.10 6.95 1.67
CA ILE A 59 -12.33 6.83 2.45
C ILE A 59 -12.03 7.08 3.94
N GLY A 60 -12.78 7.99 4.54
CA GLY A 60 -12.62 8.43 5.94
C GLY A 60 -11.71 9.65 6.13
N GLN A 61 -11.00 10.10 5.10
CA GLN A 61 -10.14 11.28 5.19
C GLN A 61 -10.95 12.58 5.19
N ILE A 62 -10.47 13.57 5.95
CA ILE A 62 -11.02 14.93 5.97
C ILE A 62 -10.08 15.81 5.17
N VAL A 63 -10.61 16.38 4.10
CA VAL A 63 -9.85 17.19 3.15
C VAL A 63 -10.55 18.53 2.92
N THR A 64 -9.77 19.56 2.62
CA THR A 64 -10.30 20.85 2.20
C THR A 64 -10.42 20.86 0.69
N THR A 65 -11.61 21.20 0.21
CA THR A 65 -11.90 21.35 -1.22
C THR A 65 -11.32 22.65 -1.76
N THR A 66 -11.03 22.68 -3.06
CA THR A 66 -10.61 23.91 -3.77
C THR A 66 -11.83 24.79 -4.07
N ASN A 67 -11.63 26.02 -4.56
CA ASN A 67 -12.72 26.92 -5.00
C ASN A 67 -13.65 26.29 -6.05
N ASP A 68 -13.15 25.33 -6.85
CA ASP A 68 -13.96 24.61 -7.84
C ASP A 68 -14.71 23.39 -7.27
N GLY A 69 -14.57 23.15 -5.96
CA GLY A 69 -15.11 21.98 -5.25
C GLY A 69 -14.41 20.66 -5.60
N ALA A 70 -13.22 20.72 -6.19
CA ALA A 70 -12.35 19.56 -6.41
C ALA A 70 -11.51 19.27 -5.16
N ILE A 71 -11.18 17.98 -4.98
CA ILE A 71 -10.34 17.49 -3.90
C ILE A 71 -8.96 17.18 -4.46
N HIS A 72 -7.92 17.66 -3.81
CA HIS A 72 -6.54 17.33 -4.14
C HIS A 72 -5.94 16.49 -3.01
N TRP A 73 -5.59 15.23 -3.30
CA TRP A 73 -5.05 14.30 -2.30
C TRP A 73 -3.87 13.52 -2.89
N GLN A 74 -2.72 13.58 -2.22
CA GLN A 74 -1.47 12.91 -2.64
C GLN A 74 -1.07 13.13 -4.11
N GLY A 75 -1.42 14.28 -4.71
CA GLY A 75 -1.12 14.60 -6.11
C GLY A 75 -2.20 14.17 -7.11
N GLU A 76 -3.29 13.57 -6.67
CA GLU A 76 -4.44 13.21 -7.49
C GLU A 76 -5.61 14.19 -7.30
N TRP A 77 -6.30 14.49 -8.40
CA TRP A 77 -7.49 15.34 -8.42
C TRP A 77 -8.75 14.49 -8.49
N TRP A 78 -9.64 14.70 -7.53
CA TRP A 78 -10.90 13.98 -7.39
C TRP A 78 -12.08 14.94 -7.48
N SER A 79 -13.13 14.52 -8.18
CA SER A 79 -14.38 15.28 -8.27
C SER A 79 -15.25 15.00 -7.05
N ALA A 80 -15.63 16.01 -6.28
CA ALA A 80 -16.48 15.83 -5.10
C ALA A 80 -17.98 15.89 -5.47
N ARG A 81 -18.79 15.00 -4.89
CA ARG A 81 -20.25 15.12 -4.83
C ARG A 81 -20.74 15.06 -3.37
N PRO A 82 -21.53 16.05 -2.91
CA PRO A 82 -21.88 17.29 -3.60
C PRO A 82 -20.66 18.20 -3.77
N ARG A 83 -20.70 19.06 -4.79
CA ARG A 83 -19.61 20.03 -5.05
C ARG A 83 -19.67 21.12 -4.00
N LEU A 84 -18.84 20.98 -2.97
CA LEU A 84 -18.70 21.93 -1.87
C LEU A 84 -17.39 22.68 -2.09
N PRO A 85 -17.39 23.96 -2.49
CA PRO A 85 -16.17 24.73 -2.71
C PRO A 85 -15.62 25.30 -1.40
N SER A 86 -14.32 25.19 -1.19
CA SER A 86 -13.59 25.77 -0.04
C SER A 86 -14.12 25.37 1.34
N CYS A 87 -14.74 24.20 1.44
CA CYS A 87 -15.24 23.60 2.68
C CYS A 87 -14.41 22.39 3.10
N ARG A 88 -14.41 22.08 4.40
CA ARG A 88 -13.88 20.81 4.90
C ARG A 88 -14.92 19.73 4.71
N VAL A 89 -14.52 18.67 4.02
CA VAL A 89 -15.41 17.57 3.71
C VAL A 89 -14.75 16.26 4.11
N ARG A 90 -15.55 15.32 4.61
CA ARG A 90 -15.14 13.94 4.86
C ARG A 90 -15.52 13.11 3.64
N ILE A 91 -14.57 12.36 3.11
CA ILE A 91 -14.82 11.40 2.03
C ILE A 91 -15.47 10.16 2.67
N VAL A 92 -16.71 9.87 2.30
CA VAL A 92 -17.48 8.73 2.85
C VAL A 92 -17.48 7.54 1.92
N ASP A 93 -17.41 7.78 0.60
CA ASP A 93 -17.38 6.72 -0.41
C ASP A 93 -16.76 7.20 -1.72
N LEU A 94 -16.40 6.27 -2.60
CA LEU A 94 -15.87 6.53 -3.94
C LEU A 94 -16.70 5.82 -5.01
N ASN A 95 -17.35 6.58 -5.88
CA ASN A 95 -18.08 6.06 -7.03
C ASN A 95 -17.29 6.31 -8.32
N GLY A 96 -16.45 5.35 -8.72
CA GLY A 96 -15.58 5.51 -9.88
C GLY A 96 -14.49 6.56 -9.65
N LEU A 97 -14.60 7.69 -10.35
CA LEU A 97 -13.71 8.87 -10.27
C LEU A 97 -14.33 10.04 -9.47
N GLU A 98 -15.52 9.81 -8.89
CA GLU A 98 -16.21 10.79 -8.07
C GLU A 98 -16.13 10.38 -6.59
N ALA A 99 -15.66 11.28 -5.74
CA ALA A 99 -15.64 11.11 -4.30
C ALA A 99 -16.95 11.63 -3.70
N GLN A 100 -17.67 10.75 -3.01
CA GLN A 100 -18.84 11.15 -2.23
C GLN A 100 -18.37 11.74 -0.91
N VAL A 101 -18.82 12.95 -0.62
CA VAL A 101 -18.33 13.71 0.52
C VAL A 101 -19.45 14.28 1.37
N GLU A 102 -19.18 14.45 2.66
CA GLU A 102 -20.08 15.08 3.61
C GLU A 102 -19.41 16.28 4.27
N SER A 103 -20.13 17.39 4.44
CA SER A 103 -19.61 18.56 5.15
C SER A 103 -19.41 18.24 6.62
N VAL A 104 -18.18 18.43 7.11
CA VAL A 104 -17.86 18.25 8.53
C VAL A 104 -18.47 19.39 9.38
N ASP A 105 -18.75 20.53 8.74
CA ASP A 105 -19.26 21.74 9.40
C ASP A 105 -20.77 21.70 9.71
N THR A 106 -21.49 20.62 9.37
CA THR A 106 -22.92 20.46 9.68
C THR A 106 -23.14 19.81 11.05
N VAL A 107 -22.55 20.36 12.11
CA VAL A 107 -22.96 20.09 13.50
C VAL A 107 -22.96 21.39 14.31
N SER A 108 -23.72 22.42 13.90
CA SER A 108 -24.08 23.51 14.84
C SER A 108 -25.23 24.44 14.40
N THR A 109 -26.28 23.97 13.72
CA THR A 109 -27.49 24.80 13.57
C THR A 109 -28.73 23.94 13.52
N GLY A 110 -29.51 23.93 14.61
CA GLY A 110 -30.92 23.51 14.55
C GLY A 110 -31.47 22.71 15.73
N ARG A 111 -31.47 23.26 16.96
CA ARG A 111 -32.66 23.15 17.84
C ARG A 111 -32.64 24.22 18.94
N SER A 112 -33.11 25.41 18.60
CA SER A 112 -33.71 26.35 19.56
C SER A 112 -35.03 26.84 18.97
N GLN A 113 -36.12 26.18 19.34
CA GLN A 113 -37.43 26.79 19.58
C GLN A 113 -38.07 26.03 20.73
#